data_AF-A0A7Y5KGY5-F1
#
_entry.id   AF-A0A7Y5KGY5-F1
#
_cell.length_a   1.000
_cell.length_b   1.000
_cell.length_c   1.000
_cell.angle_alpha   90.00
_cell.angle_beta   90.00
_cell.angle_gamma   90.00
#
_symmetry.space_group_name_H-M   'P 1'
#
loop_
_entity.id
_entity.type
_entity.pdbx_description
1 polymer ?
#
loop_
_entity_poly.entity_id
_entity_poly.type
_entity_poly.pdbx_seq_one_letter_code
_entity_poly.pdbx_strand_id
1 'polypeptide(L)'
;MASILRHRGRLYIATGLGVYYLQTHQNAARTGARNYEVQSQQPVFMPVRGIQAQSWSLLAVRDALLVATPFGVYQITDDTAAFMKESVSGGFAALTLYRSSRDSSRVFIGLYDGLAVLRYEHGHWLDEGRVAGIHEPIWSIEENAQGQLWMGTESQGVLRVAFANDPLRAVQVERFDYRHGLPRGWVGVYSAGGHPVFTSDEGLFRYDETQHTFHRDSTFGGGFADGSRDVEVVVEDHHGNVWLGSEEAAEINYAEQQPSGAFVWMQMPAQRFPKAPIWAIYPEKNDITWFGGPDGLLRYDANIPTSNAQEFAALIRRVKTSETSSIFGGAPKLQLAESSVAEDTQIVVLPYSRNALRFEYSATSFAMESENRFQTFLAGYDEGWSDWTKVTQKEYTNLFEGEYRFHVRARNTYQHVSREDVYVFRILPPWYRTWWAYASYGVLLAAGALGVDRVQRKRVLRKERARARMREAELRAQTAEAQAHALRAETARQEVELQKAAEIKSAYHA
;
A
#
# COMPACT_ATOMS: atom_id res chain seq x y z
N MET A 1 -7.30 15.52 -20.80
CA MET A 1 -8.33 15.25 -21.83
C MET A 1 -9.67 15.32 -21.14
N ALA A 2 -10.68 15.93 -21.76
CA ALA A 2 -11.93 16.24 -21.07
C ALA A 2 -13.15 15.48 -21.61
N SER A 3 -13.14 15.05 -22.88
CA SER A 3 -14.23 14.25 -23.45
C SER A 3 -13.75 13.41 -24.63
N ILE A 4 -14.34 12.23 -24.80
CA ILE A 4 -14.02 11.26 -25.86
C ILE A 4 -15.35 10.79 -26.46
N LEU A 5 -15.46 10.78 -27.78
CA LEU A 5 -16.71 10.38 -28.44
C LEU A 5 -16.46 9.85 -29.85
N ARG A 6 -17.14 8.77 -30.25
CA ARG A 6 -17.20 8.33 -31.65
C ARG A 6 -18.42 8.93 -32.35
N HIS A 7 -18.18 9.65 -33.45
CA HIS A 7 -19.22 10.19 -34.32
C HIS A 7 -18.98 9.76 -35.77
N ARG A 8 -20.00 9.21 -36.44
CA ARG A 8 -19.93 8.74 -37.84
C ARG A 8 -18.70 7.86 -38.14
N GLY A 9 -18.34 6.99 -37.20
CA GLY A 9 -17.22 6.05 -37.32
C GLY A 9 -15.83 6.63 -37.01
N ARG A 10 -15.70 7.94 -36.78
CA ARG A 10 -14.44 8.58 -36.36
C ARG A 10 -14.45 8.85 -34.85
N LEU A 11 -13.33 8.59 -34.19
CA LEU A 11 -13.14 8.91 -32.78
C LEU A 11 -12.65 10.36 -32.67
N TYR A 12 -13.29 11.15 -31.80
CA TYR A 12 -12.92 12.52 -31.49
C TYR A 12 -12.53 12.61 -30.02
N ILE A 13 -11.54 13.45 -29.73
CA ILE A 13 -11.07 13.74 -28.37
C ILE A 13 -11.00 15.25 -28.16
N ALA A 14 -11.55 15.71 -27.04
CA ALA A 14 -11.47 17.08 -26.59
C ALA A 14 -10.33 17.23 -25.57
N THR A 15 -9.47 18.22 -25.78
CA THR A 15 -8.23 18.43 -25.03
C THR A 15 -8.10 19.88 -24.56
N GLY A 16 -7.07 20.15 -23.75
CA GLY A 16 -6.70 21.52 -23.38
C GLY A 16 -6.22 22.39 -24.54
N LEU A 17 -5.89 21.78 -25.69
CA LEU A 17 -5.31 22.47 -26.86
C LEU A 17 -6.28 22.56 -28.06
N GLY A 18 -7.45 21.92 -27.98
CA GLY A 18 -8.39 21.79 -29.09
C GLY A 18 -9.04 20.42 -29.18
N VAL A 19 -9.71 20.17 -30.30
CA VAL A 19 -10.31 18.87 -30.63
C VAL A 19 -9.46 18.16 -31.67
N TYR A 20 -9.27 16.86 -31.50
CA TYR A 20 -8.57 16.01 -32.44
C TYR A 20 -9.46 14.84 -32.86
N TYR A 21 -9.24 14.31 -34.06
CA TYR A 21 -9.90 13.11 -34.55
C TYR A 21 -8.89 12.04 -34.95
N LEU A 22 -9.24 10.78 -34.72
CA LEU A 22 -8.40 9.64 -35.09
C LEU A 22 -8.53 9.35 -36.59
N GLN A 23 -7.47 9.63 -37.33
CA GLN A 23 -7.33 9.23 -38.73
C GLN A 23 -6.74 7.82 -38.80
N THR A 24 -7.52 6.90 -39.36
CA THR A 24 -7.08 5.54 -39.69
C THR A 24 -6.92 5.39 -41.20
N HIS A 25 -6.16 4.38 -41.64
CA HIS A 25 -5.97 4.09 -43.07
C HIS A 25 -7.30 3.92 -43.84
N GLN A 26 -8.32 3.33 -43.21
CA GLN A 26 -9.65 3.17 -43.81
C GLN A 26 -10.39 4.51 -44.01
N ASN A 27 -10.12 5.51 -43.16
CA ASN A 27 -10.78 6.82 -43.22
C ASN A 27 -10.05 7.84 -44.10
N ALA A 28 -8.76 7.64 -44.38
CA ALA A 28 -7.95 8.54 -45.23
C ALA A 28 -8.44 8.60 -46.69
N ALA A 29 -9.05 7.52 -47.21
CA ALA A 29 -9.59 7.49 -48.57
C ALA A 29 -10.82 8.40 -48.77
N ARG A 30 -11.51 8.79 -47.69
CA ARG A 30 -12.72 9.64 -47.75
C ARG A 30 -12.44 11.14 -47.70
N THR A 31 -11.32 11.58 -47.14
CA THR A 31 -11.04 13.01 -46.89
C THR A 31 -10.18 13.68 -47.97
N GLY A 32 -9.83 12.98 -49.05
CA GLY A 32 -9.05 13.56 -50.16
C GLY A 32 -7.65 14.05 -49.75
N ALA A 33 -7.17 13.70 -48.55
CA ALA A 33 -5.88 14.08 -48.03
C ALA A 33 -4.75 13.33 -48.78
N ARG A 34 -4.35 13.85 -49.94
CA ARG A 34 -3.23 13.36 -50.76
C ARG A 34 -1.88 14.00 -50.42
N ASN A 35 -1.71 14.56 -49.23
CA ASN A 35 -0.45 15.23 -48.87
C ASN A 35 0.37 14.40 -47.87
N TYR A 36 1.45 13.82 -48.40
CA TYR A 36 2.80 13.70 -47.83
C TYR A 36 2.94 13.48 -46.32
N GLU A 37 2.29 12.46 -45.72
CA GLU A 37 2.78 11.89 -44.45
C GLU A 37 2.22 10.49 -44.13
N VAL A 38 1.73 9.74 -45.11
CA VAL A 38 1.29 8.34 -44.93
C VAL A 38 2.46 7.40 -45.24
N GLN A 39 3.56 7.51 -44.50
CA GLN A 39 4.56 6.43 -44.41
C GLN A 39 4.42 5.62 -43.10
N SER A 40 3.65 6.13 -42.14
CA SER A 40 3.25 5.39 -40.94
C SER A 40 1.95 4.62 -41.24
N GLN A 41 1.98 3.29 -41.13
CA GLN A 41 0.77 2.45 -41.10
C GLN A 41 -0.04 2.61 -39.79
N GLN A 42 0.42 3.44 -38.85
CA GLN A 42 -0.22 3.60 -37.55
C GLN A 42 -1.29 4.71 -37.57
N PRO A 43 -2.41 4.53 -36.86
CA PRO A 43 -3.41 5.58 -36.65
C PRO A 43 -2.79 6.84 -36.04
N VAL A 44 -3.21 8.03 -36.49
CA VAL A 44 -2.71 9.32 -35.99
C VAL A 44 -3.88 10.23 -35.63
N PHE A 45 -3.75 10.99 -34.54
CA PHE A 45 -4.70 12.03 -34.20
C PHE A 45 -4.38 13.32 -34.95
N MET A 46 -5.37 13.83 -35.67
CA MET A 46 -5.28 15.06 -36.45
C MET A 46 -6.14 16.15 -35.81
N PRO A 47 -5.70 17.42 -35.77
CA PRO A 47 -6.49 18.50 -35.20
C PRO A 47 -7.72 18.80 -36.07
N VAL A 48 -8.86 19.08 -35.43
CA VAL A 48 -10.03 19.68 -36.07
C VAL A 48 -9.74 21.16 -36.30
N ARG A 49 -9.80 21.60 -37.55
CA ARG A 49 -9.50 22.98 -37.93
C ARG A 49 -10.63 23.91 -37.46
N GLY A 50 -10.28 25.09 -36.95
CA GLY A 50 -11.24 26.08 -36.47
C GLY A 50 -11.46 26.09 -34.95
N ILE A 51 -10.91 25.12 -34.20
CA ILE A 51 -10.91 25.12 -32.74
C ILE A 51 -9.47 25.04 -32.24
N GLN A 52 -8.96 26.13 -31.66
CA GLN A 52 -7.64 26.21 -31.03
C GLN A 52 -7.77 26.67 -29.58
N ALA A 53 -8.66 26.00 -28.85
CA ALA A 53 -9.04 26.36 -27.49
C ALA A 53 -9.28 25.11 -26.66
N GLN A 54 -9.17 25.26 -25.34
CA GLN A 54 -9.62 24.24 -24.41
C GLN A 54 -11.04 23.80 -24.77
N SER A 55 -11.24 22.50 -24.87
CA SER A 55 -12.52 21.89 -25.23
C SER A 55 -12.89 20.89 -24.13
N TRP A 56 -14.09 21.03 -23.58
CA TRP A 56 -14.48 20.27 -22.38
C TRP A 56 -15.47 19.14 -22.65
N SER A 57 -16.50 19.39 -23.46
CA SER A 57 -17.56 18.40 -23.70
C SER A 57 -17.83 18.22 -25.20
N LEU A 58 -17.93 16.97 -25.64
CA LEU A 58 -18.36 16.57 -26.98
C LEU A 58 -19.75 15.97 -26.90
N LEU A 59 -20.65 16.37 -27.80
CA LEU A 59 -22.00 15.81 -27.85
C LEU A 59 -22.43 15.54 -29.29
N ALA A 60 -22.79 14.28 -29.57
CA ALA A 60 -23.39 13.91 -30.85
C ALA A 60 -24.91 14.09 -30.79
N VAL A 61 -25.43 14.94 -31.69
CA VAL A 61 -26.86 15.15 -31.86
C VAL A 61 -27.22 14.93 -33.31
N ARG A 62 -27.90 13.80 -33.57
CA ARG A 62 -28.22 13.33 -34.93
C ARG A 62 -26.95 13.23 -35.78
N ASP A 63 -26.81 14.14 -36.73
CA ASP A 63 -25.71 14.24 -37.69
C ASP A 63 -24.64 15.25 -37.29
N ALA A 64 -24.94 16.13 -36.33
CA ALA A 64 -24.03 17.16 -35.84
C ALA A 64 -23.20 16.63 -34.68
N LEU A 65 -21.94 17.07 -34.63
CA LEU A 65 -21.06 16.92 -33.47
C LEU A 65 -20.83 18.30 -32.89
N LEU A 66 -21.29 18.51 -31.67
CA LEU A 66 -21.11 19.76 -30.94
C LEU A 66 -19.92 19.66 -29.99
N VAL A 67 -19.27 20.79 -29.73
CA VAL A 67 -18.23 20.91 -28.72
C VAL A 67 -18.39 22.18 -27.89
N ALA A 68 -18.27 22.04 -26.58
CA ALA A 68 -18.25 23.13 -25.62
C ALA A 68 -16.81 23.63 -25.37
N THR A 69 -16.66 24.95 -25.41
CA THR A 69 -15.38 25.66 -25.22
C THR A 69 -15.59 26.96 -24.43
N PRO A 70 -14.53 27.59 -23.90
CA PRO A 70 -14.61 28.93 -23.31
C PRO A 70 -15.17 30.00 -24.27
N PHE A 71 -15.02 29.79 -25.57
CA PHE A 71 -15.46 30.72 -26.62
C PHE A 71 -16.89 30.42 -27.11
N GLY A 72 -17.58 29.47 -26.50
CA GLY A 72 -18.95 29.08 -26.84
C GLY A 72 -19.02 27.67 -27.43
N VAL A 73 -20.06 27.43 -28.24
CA VAL A 73 -20.34 26.12 -28.82
C VAL A 73 -20.01 26.13 -30.30
N TYR A 74 -19.24 25.13 -30.74
CA TYR A 74 -18.94 24.89 -32.14
C TYR A 74 -19.65 23.62 -32.63
N GLN A 75 -19.94 23.58 -33.93
CA GLN A 75 -20.31 22.37 -34.63
C GLN A 75 -19.15 21.92 -35.51
N ILE A 76 -18.77 20.65 -35.34
CA ILE A 76 -17.75 19.97 -36.12
C ILE A 76 -18.42 19.29 -37.31
N THR A 77 -17.92 19.58 -38.50
CA THR A 77 -18.26 18.91 -39.75
C THR A 77 -16.99 18.36 -40.37
N ASP A 78 -16.86 17.04 -40.36
CA ASP A 78 -15.66 16.30 -40.77
C ASP A 78 -14.39 16.72 -40.02
N ASP A 79 -13.54 17.53 -40.63
CA ASP A 79 -12.25 17.99 -40.11
C ASP A 79 -12.23 19.50 -39.82
N THR A 80 -13.37 20.17 -39.95
CA THR A 80 -13.53 21.61 -39.69
C THR A 80 -14.61 21.86 -38.65
N ALA A 81 -14.53 23.01 -38.00
CA ALA A 81 -15.51 23.48 -37.04
C ALA A 81 -15.91 24.91 -37.32
N ALA A 82 -17.17 25.22 -37.04
CA ALA A 82 -17.74 26.56 -37.13
C ALA A 82 -18.52 26.88 -35.85
N PHE A 83 -18.56 28.17 -35.47
CA PHE A 83 -19.36 28.61 -34.33
C PHE A 83 -20.84 28.31 -34.57
N MET A 84 -21.46 27.64 -33.60
CA MET A 84 -22.91 27.59 -33.46
C MET A 84 -23.41 28.74 -32.59
N LYS A 85 -22.68 29.02 -31.51
CA LYS A 85 -22.95 30.13 -30.61
C LYS A 85 -21.63 30.64 -30.06
N GLU A 86 -21.30 31.89 -30.38
CA GLU A 86 -20.10 32.56 -29.90
C GLU A 86 -20.31 33.13 -28.48
N SER A 87 -19.27 33.07 -27.69
CA SER A 87 -19.15 33.74 -26.39
C SER A 87 -18.68 35.17 -26.60
N VAL A 88 -19.54 36.14 -26.30
CA VAL A 88 -19.23 37.58 -26.43
C VAL A 88 -18.88 38.13 -25.05
N SER A 89 -17.67 38.70 -24.91
CA SER A 89 -17.15 39.22 -23.64
C SER A 89 -17.08 38.18 -22.51
N GLY A 90 -16.87 36.91 -22.84
CA GLY A 90 -16.85 35.78 -21.89
C GLY A 90 -18.24 35.29 -21.46
N GLY A 91 -19.30 36.02 -21.80
CA GLY A 91 -20.66 35.55 -21.63
C GLY A 91 -20.93 34.41 -22.60
N PHE A 92 -21.38 33.26 -22.09
CA PHE A 92 -21.59 32.00 -22.84
C PHE A 92 -20.35 31.10 -22.96
N ALA A 93 -19.44 31.13 -21.99
CA ALA A 93 -18.41 30.09 -21.85
C ALA A 93 -19.07 28.74 -21.51
N ALA A 94 -19.05 27.80 -22.46
CA ALA A 94 -19.72 26.52 -22.34
C ALA A 94 -18.78 25.48 -21.71
N LEU A 95 -19.24 24.84 -20.64
CA LEU A 95 -18.51 23.83 -19.87
C LEU A 95 -18.96 22.41 -20.23
N THR A 96 -20.27 22.19 -20.31
CA THR A 96 -20.83 20.86 -20.59
C THR A 96 -22.04 20.93 -21.52
N LEU A 97 -22.26 19.85 -22.27
CA LEU A 97 -23.36 19.70 -23.20
C LEU A 97 -24.14 18.45 -22.83
N TYR A 98 -25.47 18.59 -22.71
CA TYR A 98 -26.34 17.48 -22.38
C TYR A 98 -27.55 17.46 -23.32
N ARG A 99 -27.81 16.33 -23.97
CA ARG A 99 -28.99 16.16 -24.83
C ARG A 99 -30.15 15.67 -23.98
N SER A 100 -31.28 16.37 -24.04
CA SER A 100 -32.47 15.96 -23.28
C SER A 100 -32.92 14.55 -23.69
N SER A 101 -33.24 13.74 -22.68
CA SER A 101 -33.84 12.42 -22.82
C SER A 101 -35.33 12.51 -23.13
N ARG A 102 -36.00 13.59 -22.69
CA ARG A 102 -37.42 13.88 -23.00
C ARG A 102 -37.62 14.50 -24.38
N ASP A 103 -36.74 15.41 -24.79
CA ASP A 103 -36.78 16.07 -26.10
C ASP A 103 -35.42 15.99 -26.79
N SER A 104 -35.25 14.98 -27.64
CA SER A 104 -33.99 14.77 -28.39
C SER A 104 -33.59 15.92 -29.32
N SER A 105 -34.46 16.91 -29.55
CA SER A 105 -34.13 18.13 -30.29
C SER A 105 -33.43 19.18 -29.43
N ARG A 106 -33.53 19.09 -28.10
CA ARG A 106 -32.96 20.05 -27.15
C ARG A 106 -31.62 19.61 -26.60
N VAL A 107 -30.74 20.59 -26.50
CA VAL A 107 -29.43 20.48 -25.87
C VAL A 107 -29.34 21.55 -24.78
N PHE A 108 -29.14 21.09 -23.56
CA PHE A 108 -28.79 21.93 -22.43
C PHE A 108 -27.28 22.19 -22.45
N ILE A 109 -26.90 23.44 -22.21
CA ILE A 109 -25.52 23.89 -22.18
C ILE A 109 -25.26 24.43 -20.78
N GLY A 110 -24.42 23.71 -20.02
CA GLY A 110 -23.89 24.22 -18.77
C GLY A 110 -22.85 25.29 -19.07
N LEU A 111 -23.01 26.46 -18.48
CA LEU A 111 -22.15 27.62 -18.65
C LEU A 111 -21.39 27.91 -17.35
N TYR A 112 -20.35 28.73 -17.44
CA TYR A 112 -19.65 29.25 -16.26
C TYR A 112 -20.53 30.12 -15.34
N ASP A 113 -21.63 30.64 -15.88
CA ASP A 113 -22.55 31.58 -15.22
C ASP A 113 -24.02 31.20 -15.45
N GLY A 114 -24.33 29.91 -15.55
CA GLY A 114 -25.70 29.41 -15.56
C GLY A 114 -25.97 28.31 -16.59
N LEU A 115 -27.20 28.28 -17.11
CA LEU A 115 -27.68 27.27 -18.05
C LEU A 115 -28.28 27.93 -19.29
N ALA A 116 -28.00 27.38 -20.48
CA ALA A 116 -28.62 27.79 -21.73
C ALA A 116 -29.18 26.59 -22.50
N VAL A 117 -30.02 26.87 -23.50
CA VAL A 117 -30.69 25.85 -24.31
C VAL A 117 -30.50 26.15 -25.80
N LEU A 118 -30.10 25.12 -26.55
CA LEU A 118 -30.21 25.09 -28.01
C LEU A 118 -31.27 24.07 -28.41
N ARG A 119 -32.03 24.37 -29.45
CA ARG A 119 -33.01 23.45 -30.04
C ARG A 119 -32.72 23.23 -31.52
N TYR A 120 -32.74 21.98 -31.95
CA TYR A 120 -32.58 21.63 -33.36
C TYR A 120 -33.94 21.48 -34.03
N GLU A 121 -34.26 22.38 -34.97
CA GLU A 121 -35.52 22.35 -35.71
C GLU A 121 -35.29 22.62 -37.19
N HIS A 122 -36.04 21.93 -38.05
CA HIS A 122 -36.04 22.17 -39.50
C HIS A 122 -34.64 22.32 -40.12
N GLY A 123 -33.70 21.47 -39.69
CA GLY A 123 -32.34 21.44 -40.25
C GLY A 123 -31.35 22.43 -39.64
N HIS A 124 -31.78 23.32 -38.74
CA HIS A 124 -30.95 24.36 -38.14
C HIS A 124 -31.04 24.35 -36.61
N TRP A 125 -30.05 24.95 -35.97
CA TRP A 125 -30.06 25.16 -34.53
C TRP A 125 -30.64 26.53 -34.21
N LEU A 126 -31.58 26.55 -33.29
CA LEU A 126 -32.18 27.71 -32.68
C LEU A 126 -31.57 27.90 -31.28
N ASP A 127 -31.06 29.09 -31.02
CA ASP A 127 -30.69 29.50 -29.66
C ASP A 127 -31.95 29.93 -28.91
N GLU A 128 -32.39 29.08 -27.96
CA GLU A 128 -33.53 29.39 -27.08
C GLU A 128 -33.10 30.37 -25.97
N GLY A 129 -31.80 30.52 -25.71
CA GLY A 129 -31.24 31.47 -24.75
C GLY A 129 -30.97 30.87 -23.37
N ARG A 130 -30.85 31.75 -22.38
CA ARG A 130 -30.51 31.38 -21.00
C ARG A 130 -31.74 31.06 -20.18
N VAL A 131 -31.60 30.07 -19.30
CA VAL A 131 -32.59 29.68 -18.31
C VAL A 131 -32.50 30.62 -17.11
N ALA A 132 -33.62 31.20 -16.70
CA ALA A 132 -33.68 32.16 -15.61
C ALA A 132 -33.44 31.50 -14.23
N GLY A 133 -32.82 32.24 -13.30
CA GLY A 133 -32.66 31.83 -11.90
C GLY A 133 -31.49 30.89 -11.61
N ILE A 134 -30.62 30.66 -12.60
CA ILE A 134 -29.40 29.84 -12.49
C ILE A 134 -28.21 30.75 -12.84
N HIS A 135 -27.25 30.85 -11.93
CA HIS A 135 -26.09 31.73 -12.03
C HIS A 135 -24.77 31.03 -11.68
N GLU A 136 -24.86 29.79 -11.22
CA GLU A 136 -23.77 28.92 -10.82
C GLU A 136 -23.05 28.34 -12.05
N PRO A 137 -21.74 28.05 -11.95
CA PRO A 137 -21.04 27.28 -12.97
C PRO A 137 -21.58 25.85 -13.01
N ILE A 138 -22.08 25.44 -14.17
CA ILE A 138 -22.69 24.13 -14.38
C ILE A 138 -21.70 23.21 -15.11
N TRP A 139 -21.19 22.21 -14.40
CA TRP A 139 -20.12 21.33 -14.88
C TRP A 139 -20.60 19.97 -15.36
N SER A 140 -21.69 19.47 -14.79
CA SER A 140 -22.33 18.22 -15.18
C SER A 140 -23.84 18.38 -15.15
N ILE A 141 -24.54 17.66 -16.02
CA ILE A 141 -26.00 17.71 -16.15
C ILE A 141 -26.49 16.29 -16.36
N GLU A 142 -27.55 15.92 -15.66
CA GLU A 142 -28.27 14.67 -15.87
C GLU A 142 -29.78 14.89 -15.77
N GLU A 143 -30.55 14.23 -16.65
CA GLU A 143 -32.00 14.31 -16.65
C GLU A 143 -32.59 13.03 -16.06
N ASN A 144 -33.34 13.16 -14.96
CA ASN A 144 -34.01 12.02 -14.36
C ASN A 144 -35.23 11.57 -15.18
N ALA A 145 -35.83 10.44 -14.80
CA ALA A 145 -36.99 9.88 -15.48
C ALA A 145 -38.21 10.84 -15.50
N GLN A 146 -38.30 11.77 -14.56
CA GLN A 146 -39.35 12.79 -14.46
C GLN A 146 -39.11 14.00 -15.37
N GLY A 147 -37.94 14.12 -16.01
CA GLY A 147 -37.56 15.26 -16.86
C GLY A 147 -37.01 16.45 -16.08
N GLN A 148 -36.62 16.24 -14.82
CA GLN A 148 -35.93 17.24 -14.02
C GLN A 148 -34.42 17.12 -14.29
N LEU A 149 -33.76 18.26 -14.39
CA LEU A 149 -32.30 18.28 -14.51
C LEU A 149 -31.68 18.34 -13.13
N TRP A 150 -30.78 17.41 -12.87
CA TRP A 150 -29.76 17.58 -11.85
C TRP A 150 -28.53 18.20 -12.48
N MET A 151 -27.90 19.12 -11.77
CA MET A 151 -26.72 19.83 -12.25
C MET A 151 -25.67 19.91 -11.16
N GLY A 152 -24.47 19.44 -11.47
CA GLY A 152 -23.31 19.50 -10.60
C GLY A 152 -22.56 20.83 -10.74
N THR A 153 -21.98 21.29 -9.63
CA THR A 153 -21.20 22.53 -9.56
C THR A 153 -19.85 22.27 -8.89
N GLU A 154 -18.92 23.21 -9.07
CA GLU A 154 -17.57 23.10 -8.52
C GLU A 154 -17.47 23.37 -7.01
N SER A 155 -18.40 24.15 -6.44
CA SER A 155 -18.30 24.53 -5.02
C SER A 155 -19.63 24.82 -4.32
N GLN A 156 -20.74 24.83 -5.05
CA GLN A 156 -22.05 25.26 -4.55
C GLN A 156 -23.01 24.07 -4.37
N GLY A 157 -22.47 22.84 -4.39
CA GLY A 157 -23.24 21.59 -4.33
C GLY A 157 -23.92 21.29 -5.65
N VAL A 158 -25.22 20.98 -5.62
CA VAL A 158 -25.99 20.61 -6.81
C VAL A 158 -27.31 21.37 -6.89
N LEU A 159 -27.80 21.52 -8.13
CA LEU A 159 -29.11 22.09 -8.39
C LEU A 159 -30.03 21.00 -8.94
N ARG A 160 -31.30 21.04 -8.52
CA ARG A 160 -32.38 20.34 -9.22
C ARG A 160 -33.29 21.36 -9.86
N VAL A 161 -33.55 21.17 -11.15
CA VAL A 161 -34.35 22.08 -11.95
C VAL A 161 -35.51 21.33 -12.58
N ALA A 162 -36.72 21.81 -12.29
CA ALA A 162 -37.92 21.36 -12.97
C ALA A 162 -38.45 22.46 -13.89
N PHE A 163 -38.74 22.08 -15.13
CA PHE A 163 -39.38 22.98 -16.10
C PHE A 163 -40.89 22.79 -16.02
N ALA A 164 -41.64 23.89 -15.95
CA ALA A 164 -43.08 23.87 -16.17
C ALA A 164 -43.35 23.87 -17.69
N ASN A 165 -44.18 24.79 -18.18
CA ASN A 165 -44.54 24.86 -19.59
C ASN A 165 -43.50 25.57 -20.47
N ASP A 166 -42.68 26.44 -19.88
CA ASP A 166 -41.64 27.21 -20.56
C ASP A 166 -40.27 26.85 -19.94
N PRO A 167 -39.38 26.16 -20.69
CA PRO A 167 -38.09 25.71 -20.17
C PRO A 167 -37.11 26.85 -19.86
N LEU A 168 -37.39 28.08 -20.32
CA LEU A 168 -36.48 29.22 -20.11
C LEU A 168 -36.86 30.08 -18.91
N ARG A 169 -38.17 30.20 -18.61
CA ARG A 169 -38.69 31.19 -17.65
C ARG A 169 -39.50 30.60 -16.52
N ALA A 170 -40.23 29.52 -16.75
CA ALA A 170 -41.10 28.90 -15.75
C ALA A 170 -40.35 27.74 -15.07
N VAL A 171 -39.31 28.11 -14.31
CA VAL A 171 -38.31 27.18 -13.79
C VAL A 171 -38.41 27.13 -12.27
N GLN A 172 -38.49 25.94 -11.70
CA GLN A 172 -38.33 25.72 -10.27
C GLN A 172 -36.90 25.24 -10.01
N VAL A 173 -36.16 25.99 -9.20
CA VAL A 173 -34.75 25.72 -8.91
C VAL A 173 -34.60 25.40 -7.42
N GLU A 174 -34.21 24.17 -7.12
CA GLU A 174 -33.82 23.72 -5.79
C GLU A 174 -32.29 23.63 -5.72
N ARG A 175 -31.73 23.99 -4.57
CA ARG A 175 -30.27 24.00 -4.34
C ARG A 175 -29.95 23.16 -3.12
N PHE A 176 -29.00 22.26 -3.28
CA PHE A 176 -28.55 21.37 -2.23
C PHE A 176 -27.05 21.55 -2.03
N ASP A 177 -26.67 21.76 -0.78
CA ASP A 177 -25.30 22.02 -0.34
C ASP A 177 -24.95 21.11 0.85
N TYR A 178 -23.86 21.43 1.54
CA TYR A 178 -23.43 20.66 2.71
C TYR A 178 -24.46 20.56 3.85
N ARG A 179 -25.45 21.46 3.91
CA ARG A 179 -26.54 21.38 4.91
C ARG A 179 -27.54 20.27 4.58
N HIS A 180 -27.50 19.77 3.35
CA HIS A 180 -28.36 18.71 2.85
C HIS A 180 -27.65 17.35 2.80
N GLY A 181 -26.41 17.24 3.32
CA GLY A 181 -25.68 15.97 3.40
C GLY A 181 -24.62 15.75 2.31
N LEU A 182 -24.42 16.71 1.41
CA LEU A 182 -23.30 16.71 0.47
C LEU A 182 -21.99 17.17 1.15
N PRO A 183 -20.82 16.84 0.58
CA PRO A 183 -19.57 17.46 0.99
C PRO A 183 -19.47 18.89 0.45
N ARG A 184 -18.41 19.59 0.86
CA ARG A 184 -18.09 20.91 0.30
C ARG A 184 -17.15 20.74 -0.88
N GLY A 185 -17.26 21.61 -1.88
CA GLY A 185 -16.42 21.56 -3.07
C GLY A 185 -17.16 20.95 -4.25
N TRP A 186 -16.42 20.23 -5.08
CA TRP A 186 -16.90 19.71 -6.34
C TRP A 186 -17.95 18.63 -6.12
N VAL A 187 -19.08 18.75 -6.80
CA VAL A 187 -20.08 17.69 -6.88
C VAL A 187 -20.50 17.48 -8.33
N GLY A 188 -20.17 16.31 -8.87
CA GLY A 188 -20.60 15.85 -10.18
C GLY A 188 -21.96 15.16 -10.12
N VAL A 189 -22.68 15.12 -11.24
CA VAL A 189 -23.85 14.26 -11.43
C VAL A 189 -23.75 13.51 -12.74
N TYR A 190 -23.96 12.20 -12.68
CA TYR A 190 -23.85 11.27 -13.81
C TYR A 190 -24.94 10.21 -13.74
N SER A 191 -25.21 9.53 -14.85
CA SER A 191 -26.14 8.41 -14.90
C SER A 191 -25.43 7.07 -14.70
N ALA A 192 -25.90 6.27 -13.74
CA ALA A 192 -25.54 4.86 -13.62
C ALA A 192 -26.69 4.05 -13.03
N GLY A 193 -26.92 2.85 -13.56
CA GLY A 193 -28.05 2.00 -13.16
C GLY A 193 -29.42 2.63 -13.45
N GLY A 194 -29.49 3.57 -14.41
CA GLY A 194 -30.72 4.29 -14.78
C GLY A 194 -31.14 5.41 -13.82
N HIS A 195 -30.29 5.81 -12.88
CA HIS A 195 -30.58 6.87 -11.91
C HIS A 195 -29.43 7.88 -11.83
N PRO A 196 -29.71 9.14 -11.41
CA PRO A 196 -28.65 10.09 -11.10
C PRO A 196 -27.82 9.61 -9.91
N VAL A 197 -26.50 9.61 -10.09
CA VAL A 197 -25.48 9.33 -9.08
C VAL A 197 -24.62 10.57 -8.92
N PHE A 198 -24.36 10.96 -7.68
CA PHE A 198 -23.62 12.17 -7.35
C PHE A 198 -22.22 11.81 -6.88
N THR A 199 -21.22 12.51 -7.39
CA THR A 199 -19.81 12.19 -7.16
C THR A 199 -19.10 13.34 -6.48
N SER A 200 -18.10 13.06 -5.66
CA SER A 200 -17.24 14.07 -5.05
C SER A 200 -15.88 13.50 -4.64
N ASP A 201 -15.04 14.37 -4.06
CA ASP A 201 -13.80 14.04 -3.35
C ASP A 201 -13.97 13.06 -2.16
N GLU A 202 -15.18 12.89 -1.65
CA GLU A 202 -15.55 11.97 -0.56
C GLU A 202 -16.37 10.77 -1.05
N GLY A 203 -16.41 10.53 -2.37
CA GLY A 203 -16.97 9.32 -2.98
C GLY A 203 -18.33 9.55 -3.62
N LEU A 204 -19.26 8.61 -3.42
CA LEU A 204 -20.57 8.60 -4.07
C LEU A 204 -21.69 8.98 -3.11
N PHE A 205 -22.68 9.67 -3.64
CA PHE A 205 -23.89 10.08 -2.94
C PHE A 205 -25.13 9.78 -3.77
N ARG A 206 -26.23 9.52 -3.07
CA ARG A 206 -27.58 9.36 -3.61
C ARG A 206 -28.53 10.32 -2.91
N TYR A 207 -29.51 10.80 -3.66
CA TYR A 207 -30.55 11.67 -3.12
C TYR A 207 -31.73 10.83 -2.58
N ASP A 208 -32.19 11.15 -1.38
CA ASP A 208 -33.41 10.60 -0.79
C ASP A 208 -34.55 11.61 -0.94
N GLU A 209 -35.49 11.30 -1.84
CA GLU A 209 -36.68 12.13 -2.09
C GLU A 209 -37.59 12.27 -0.87
N THR A 210 -37.56 11.33 0.08
CA THR A 210 -38.43 11.38 1.28
C THR A 210 -37.86 12.27 2.36
N GLN A 211 -36.54 12.27 2.52
CA GLN A 211 -35.84 13.07 3.53
C GLN A 211 -35.35 14.43 2.99
N HIS A 212 -35.37 14.60 1.67
CA HIS A 212 -34.80 15.76 0.97
C HIS A 212 -33.32 15.98 1.28
N THR A 213 -32.57 14.88 1.47
CA THR A 213 -31.15 14.89 1.84
C THR A 213 -30.35 13.91 0.99
N PHE A 214 -29.04 14.12 0.98
CA PHE A 214 -28.06 13.24 0.36
C PHE A 214 -27.49 12.28 1.39
N HIS A 215 -27.27 11.06 0.94
CA HIS A 215 -26.64 10.00 1.73
C HIS A 215 -25.53 9.38 0.92
N ARG A 216 -24.48 8.91 1.59
CA ARG A 216 -23.42 8.15 0.95
C ARG A 216 -23.99 6.92 0.25
N ASP A 217 -23.47 6.64 -0.94
CA ASP A 217 -23.94 5.57 -1.80
C ASP A 217 -22.93 4.43 -1.89
N SER A 218 -23.35 3.24 -1.45
CA SER A 218 -22.54 2.02 -1.45
C SER A 218 -22.92 1.05 -2.57
N THR A 219 -23.82 1.45 -3.47
CA THR A 219 -24.38 0.59 -4.54
C THR A 219 -23.28 -0.06 -5.38
N PHE A 220 -22.20 0.68 -5.69
CA PHE A 220 -21.07 0.21 -6.50
C PHE A 220 -19.86 -0.24 -5.67
N GLY A 221 -20.01 -0.33 -4.35
CA GLY A 221 -18.98 -0.78 -3.42
C GLY A 221 -18.86 0.09 -2.17
N GLY A 222 -18.65 -0.54 -1.00
CA GLY A 222 -18.60 0.16 0.29
C GLY A 222 -17.49 1.22 0.41
N GLY A 223 -16.37 1.06 -0.31
CA GLY A 223 -15.25 2.01 -0.30
C GLY A 223 -15.54 3.34 -1.00
N PHE A 224 -16.69 3.48 -1.67
CA PHE A 224 -17.18 4.77 -2.20
C PHE A 224 -18.14 5.47 -1.25
N ALA A 225 -18.55 4.79 -0.18
CA ALA A 225 -19.50 5.28 0.80
C ALA A 225 -18.87 5.55 2.17
N ASP A 226 -17.54 5.42 2.30
CA ASP A 226 -16.82 5.63 3.56
C ASP A 226 -15.95 6.90 3.56
N GLY A 227 -15.90 7.63 2.44
CA GLY A 227 -15.09 8.84 2.28
C GLY A 227 -13.60 8.56 2.03
N SER A 228 -13.20 7.31 1.79
CA SER A 228 -11.80 6.94 1.56
C SER A 228 -11.33 7.11 0.12
N ARG A 229 -12.25 7.41 -0.81
CA ARG A 229 -12.02 7.48 -2.25
C ARG A 229 -12.80 8.62 -2.85
N ASP A 230 -12.14 9.40 -3.68
CA ASP A 230 -12.76 10.37 -4.57
C ASP A 230 -13.34 9.67 -5.80
N VAL A 231 -14.40 10.26 -6.35
CA VAL A 231 -14.97 9.87 -7.63
C VAL A 231 -15.21 11.12 -8.46
N GLU A 232 -14.60 11.17 -9.63
CA GLU A 232 -14.67 12.33 -10.52
C GLU A 232 -15.69 12.14 -11.65
N VAL A 233 -15.75 10.93 -12.20
CA VAL A 233 -16.64 10.60 -13.32
C VAL A 233 -17.17 9.18 -13.18
N VAL A 234 -18.43 8.99 -13.55
CA VAL A 234 -19.10 7.68 -13.57
C VAL A 234 -19.68 7.44 -14.97
N VAL A 235 -19.40 6.27 -15.55
CA VAL A 235 -19.92 5.89 -16.87
C VAL A 235 -20.32 4.41 -16.86
N GLU A 236 -21.54 4.13 -17.26
CA GLU A 236 -22.03 2.77 -17.47
C GLU A 236 -21.69 2.28 -18.90
N ASP A 237 -21.20 1.05 -19.02
CA ASP A 237 -20.97 0.40 -20.31
C ASP A 237 -22.18 -0.40 -20.81
N HIS A 238 -22.06 -0.98 -22.00
CA HIS A 238 -23.16 -1.72 -22.62
C HIS A 238 -23.47 -3.09 -21.99
N HIS A 239 -22.64 -3.55 -21.06
CA HIS A 239 -22.90 -4.75 -20.25
C HIS A 239 -23.49 -4.41 -18.88
N GLY A 240 -23.68 -3.12 -18.57
CA GLY A 240 -24.14 -2.65 -17.27
C GLY A 240 -23.02 -2.52 -16.23
N ASN A 241 -21.75 -2.66 -16.62
CA ASN A 241 -20.65 -2.37 -15.70
C ASN A 241 -20.52 -0.87 -15.53
N VAL A 242 -20.19 -0.45 -14.31
CA VAL A 242 -20.04 0.97 -13.98
C VAL A 242 -18.57 1.28 -13.79
N TRP A 243 -18.02 2.08 -14.69
CA TRP A 243 -16.65 2.57 -14.66
C TRP A 243 -16.60 3.84 -13.81
N LEU A 244 -15.61 3.92 -12.93
CA LEU A 244 -15.41 5.08 -12.05
C LEU A 244 -14.01 5.64 -12.26
N GLY A 245 -13.94 6.94 -12.56
CA GLY A 245 -12.70 7.70 -12.61
C GLY A 245 -12.46 8.42 -11.29
N SER A 246 -11.19 8.61 -10.96
CA SER A 246 -10.73 9.28 -9.74
C SER A 246 -9.60 10.25 -10.11
N GLU A 247 -9.48 11.32 -9.33
CA GLU A 247 -8.42 12.33 -9.41
C GLU A 247 -7.19 11.90 -8.61
N GLU A 248 -7.36 11.28 -7.43
CA GLU A 248 -6.25 10.84 -6.58
C GLU A 248 -5.78 9.40 -6.86
N ALA A 249 -6.72 8.51 -7.18
CA ALA A 249 -6.45 7.10 -7.39
C ALA A 249 -6.01 6.83 -8.83
N ALA A 250 -4.78 6.36 -8.93
CA ALA A 250 -4.15 5.85 -10.15
C ALA A 250 -4.75 4.55 -10.71
N GLU A 251 -5.83 4.04 -10.11
CA GLU A 251 -6.37 2.72 -10.40
C GLU A 251 -7.60 2.85 -11.29
N ILE A 252 -7.51 2.30 -12.51
CA ILE A 252 -8.69 2.11 -13.35
C ILE A 252 -9.46 0.92 -12.79
N ASN A 253 -10.68 1.17 -12.35
CA ASN A 253 -11.51 0.15 -11.75
C ASN A 253 -12.95 0.25 -12.27
N TYR A 254 -13.70 -0.83 -12.15
CA TYR A 254 -15.11 -0.85 -12.48
C TYR A 254 -15.89 -1.75 -11.53
N ALA A 255 -17.17 -1.44 -11.36
CA ALA A 255 -18.12 -2.26 -10.65
C ALA A 255 -18.83 -3.15 -11.67
N GLU A 256 -18.59 -4.46 -11.59
CA GLU A 256 -19.21 -5.46 -12.47
C GLU A 256 -20.59 -5.83 -11.94
N GLN A 257 -21.61 -5.72 -12.80
CA GLN A 257 -22.96 -6.12 -12.43
C GLN A 257 -23.08 -7.66 -12.47
N GLN A 258 -23.37 -8.26 -11.33
CA GLN A 258 -23.62 -9.69 -11.22
C GLN A 258 -25.04 -10.03 -11.69
N PRO A 259 -25.32 -11.30 -12.06
CA PRO A 259 -26.67 -11.75 -12.41
C PRO A 259 -27.72 -11.52 -11.31
N SER A 260 -27.30 -11.36 -10.06
CA SER A 260 -28.17 -11.01 -8.92
C SER A 260 -28.60 -9.54 -8.90
N GLY A 261 -28.02 -8.69 -9.76
CA GLY A 261 -28.16 -7.23 -9.74
C GLY A 261 -27.20 -6.53 -8.77
N ALA A 262 -26.45 -7.28 -7.96
CA ALA A 262 -25.43 -6.71 -7.08
C ALA A 262 -24.17 -6.34 -7.87
N PHE A 263 -23.47 -5.30 -7.45
CA PHE A 263 -22.20 -4.92 -8.03
C PHE A 263 -21.02 -5.53 -7.26
N VAL A 264 -20.05 -6.07 -8.00
CA VAL A 264 -18.79 -6.56 -7.45
C VAL A 264 -17.66 -5.67 -7.94
N TRP A 265 -16.84 -5.23 -7.00
CA TRP A 265 -15.70 -4.38 -7.32
C TRP A 265 -14.61 -5.15 -8.04
N MET A 266 -14.31 -4.74 -9.26
CA MET A 266 -13.27 -5.32 -10.09
C MET A 266 -12.14 -4.31 -10.24
N GLN A 267 -11.02 -4.63 -9.63
CA GLN A 267 -9.78 -3.93 -9.91
C GLN A 267 -9.25 -4.43 -11.24
N MET A 268 -9.00 -3.53 -12.19
CA MET A 268 -8.28 -3.94 -13.38
C MET A 268 -6.90 -4.45 -12.94
N PRO A 269 -6.43 -5.61 -13.45
CA PRO A 269 -5.09 -6.09 -13.14
C PRO A 269 -4.12 -4.93 -13.35
N ALA A 270 -3.20 -4.68 -12.40
CA ALA A 270 -2.33 -3.52 -12.43
C ALA A 270 -1.45 -3.57 -13.69
N GLN A 271 -1.99 -3.00 -14.75
CA GLN A 271 -1.36 -2.88 -16.05
C GLN A 271 -0.53 -1.59 -16.04
N ARG A 272 0.30 -1.42 -17.07
CA ARG A 272 1.24 -0.31 -17.22
C ARG A 272 0.51 1.00 -17.52
N PHE A 273 -0.44 1.37 -16.68
CA PHE A 273 -1.17 2.61 -16.75
C PHE A 273 -0.36 3.68 -16.04
N PRO A 274 -0.26 4.90 -16.62
CA PRO A 274 0.19 6.05 -15.88
C PRO A 274 -0.65 6.20 -14.62
N LYS A 275 0.00 6.44 -13.48
CA LYS A 275 -0.68 6.74 -12.23
C LYS A 275 -1.17 8.20 -12.28
N ALA A 276 -2.27 8.42 -12.99
CA ALA A 276 -2.75 9.75 -13.33
C ALA A 276 -4.28 9.85 -13.17
N PRO A 277 -4.79 11.08 -12.92
CA PRO A 277 -6.23 11.35 -12.89
C PRO A 277 -6.96 10.85 -14.14
N ILE A 278 -8.16 10.31 -13.95
CA ILE A 278 -9.06 9.89 -15.04
C ILE A 278 -10.25 10.85 -15.08
N TRP A 279 -10.25 11.75 -16.06
CA TRP A 279 -11.30 12.77 -16.22
C TRP A 279 -12.36 12.39 -17.25
N ALA A 280 -12.05 11.46 -18.16
CA ALA A 280 -12.97 11.02 -19.19
C ALA A 280 -12.92 9.51 -19.37
N ILE A 281 -14.09 8.86 -19.42
CA ILE A 281 -14.25 7.44 -19.72
C ILE A 281 -15.23 7.31 -20.88
N TYR A 282 -14.89 6.51 -21.88
CA TYR A 282 -15.74 6.26 -23.03
C TYR A 282 -15.72 4.78 -23.42
N PRO A 283 -16.70 3.98 -22.94
CA PRO A 283 -16.88 2.61 -23.38
C PRO A 283 -17.51 2.57 -24.79
N GLU A 284 -16.90 1.81 -25.69
CA GLU A 284 -17.42 1.48 -27.01
C GLU A 284 -18.20 0.15 -26.97
N LYS A 285 -18.99 -0.12 -28.02
CA LYS A 285 -19.82 -1.34 -28.14
C LYS A 285 -19.05 -2.65 -28.39
N ASN A 286 -17.75 -2.56 -28.58
CA ASN A 286 -16.88 -3.70 -28.93
C ASN A 286 -15.87 -4.01 -27.81
N ASP A 287 -16.29 -3.76 -26.56
CA ASP A 287 -15.50 -3.97 -25.34
C ASP A 287 -14.16 -3.22 -25.34
N ILE A 288 -14.09 -2.14 -26.10
CA ILE A 288 -13.00 -1.16 -26.03
C ILE A 288 -13.46 -0.06 -25.08
N THR A 289 -12.64 0.27 -24.08
CA THR A 289 -12.87 1.43 -23.22
C THR A 289 -11.72 2.40 -23.38
N TRP A 290 -12.04 3.67 -23.61
CA TRP A 290 -11.05 4.75 -23.66
C TRP A 290 -11.04 5.51 -22.35
N PHE A 291 -9.85 5.84 -21.85
CA PHE A 291 -9.66 6.67 -20.67
C PHE A 291 -8.82 7.89 -21.03
N GLY A 292 -9.27 9.06 -20.61
CA GLY A 292 -8.59 10.33 -20.85
C GLY A 292 -8.21 10.99 -19.53
N GLY A 293 -6.97 11.46 -19.45
CA GLY A 293 -6.45 12.20 -18.31
C GLY A 293 -5.51 13.33 -18.73
N PRO A 294 -4.80 13.96 -17.78
CA PRO A 294 -3.75 14.93 -18.10
C PRO A 294 -2.57 14.30 -18.85
N ASP A 295 -2.24 13.05 -18.54
CA ASP A 295 -1.04 12.36 -19.05
C ASP A 295 -1.23 11.67 -20.40
N GLY A 296 -2.44 11.66 -20.95
CA GLY A 296 -2.70 11.07 -22.25
C GLY A 296 -4.01 10.32 -22.36
N LEU A 297 -4.10 9.54 -23.44
CA LEU A 297 -5.24 8.74 -23.83
C LEU A 297 -4.86 7.27 -23.71
N LEU A 298 -5.66 6.51 -22.98
CA LEU A 298 -5.54 5.07 -22.88
C LEU A 298 -6.63 4.39 -23.70
N ARG A 299 -6.26 3.31 -24.41
CA ARG A 299 -7.19 2.38 -25.03
C ARG A 299 -7.08 1.04 -24.32
N TYR A 300 -8.13 0.63 -23.64
CA TYR A 300 -8.30 -0.71 -23.11
C TYR A 300 -9.17 -1.54 -24.05
N ASP A 301 -8.82 -2.81 -24.23
CA ASP A 301 -9.53 -3.74 -25.10
C ASP A 301 -9.71 -5.05 -24.33
N ALA A 302 -10.92 -5.27 -23.83
CA ALA A 302 -11.21 -6.42 -22.97
C ALA A 302 -11.15 -7.76 -23.72
N ASN A 303 -11.17 -7.72 -25.07
CA ASN A 303 -11.04 -8.89 -25.92
C ASN A 303 -9.60 -9.35 -26.10
N ILE A 304 -8.61 -8.52 -25.73
CA ILE A 304 -7.21 -8.95 -25.71
C ILE A 304 -6.99 -9.72 -24.41
N PRO A 305 -6.77 -11.04 -24.46
CA PRO A 305 -6.51 -11.80 -23.25
C PRO A 305 -5.27 -11.22 -22.58
N THR A 306 -5.38 -10.90 -21.30
CA THR A 306 -4.24 -10.61 -20.44
C THR A 306 -3.36 -11.87 -20.47
N SER A 307 -2.28 -11.84 -21.26
CA SER A 307 -1.50 -13.04 -21.50
C SER A 307 -0.83 -13.49 -20.19
N ASN A 308 -1.49 -14.48 -19.59
CA ASN A 308 -1.06 -15.54 -18.70
C ASN A 308 -0.21 -15.15 -17.48
N ALA A 309 -0.60 -15.76 -16.36
CA ALA A 309 0.28 -16.04 -15.24
C ALA A 309 1.53 -16.77 -15.74
N GLN A 310 2.50 -16.02 -16.28
CA GLN A 310 3.81 -16.56 -16.54
C GLN A 310 4.38 -16.89 -15.18
N GLU A 311 4.55 -18.19 -14.93
CA GLU A 311 5.24 -18.63 -13.72
C GLU A 311 6.58 -17.91 -13.66
N PHE A 312 6.82 -17.28 -12.52
CA PHE A 312 8.05 -16.55 -12.22
C PHE A 312 8.56 -17.03 -10.88
N ALA A 313 9.85 -16.81 -10.63
CA ALA A 313 10.51 -17.25 -9.41
C ALA A 313 10.97 -16.04 -8.59
N ALA A 314 10.85 -16.15 -7.27
CA ALA A 314 11.74 -15.41 -6.38
C ALA A 314 13.11 -16.08 -6.44
N LEU A 315 14.18 -15.30 -6.30
CA LEU A 315 15.55 -15.78 -6.35
C LEU A 315 16.34 -15.13 -5.23
N ILE A 316 16.98 -15.95 -4.39
CA ILE A 316 17.97 -15.49 -3.43
C ILE A 316 19.23 -15.18 -4.24
N ARG A 317 19.61 -13.90 -4.27
CA ARG A 317 20.75 -13.42 -5.07
C ARG A 317 22.02 -13.38 -4.27
N ARG A 318 21.93 -13.12 -2.97
CA ARG A 318 23.11 -13.00 -2.11
C ARG A 318 22.76 -13.30 -0.67
N VAL A 319 23.67 -14.00 0.01
CA VAL A 319 23.63 -14.13 1.48
C VAL A 319 24.97 -13.65 2.02
N LYS A 320 24.93 -12.73 2.98
CA LYS A 320 26.11 -12.15 3.63
C LYS A 320 26.06 -12.34 5.14
N THR A 321 27.23 -12.39 5.74
CA THR A 321 27.41 -12.21 7.19
C THR A 321 27.67 -10.74 7.52
N SER A 322 27.59 -10.36 8.80
CA SER A 322 27.89 -9.00 9.28
C SER A 322 29.27 -8.47 8.87
N GLU A 323 30.26 -9.36 8.68
CA GLU A 323 31.64 -9.04 8.30
C GLU A 323 31.85 -8.80 6.78
N THR A 324 30.81 -8.43 6.04
CA THR A 324 30.81 -8.15 4.58
C THR A 324 31.15 -9.32 3.64
N SER A 325 31.55 -10.48 4.16
CA SER A 325 31.80 -11.65 3.32
C SER A 325 30.50 -12.26 2.77
N SER A 326 30.40 -12.32 1.44
CA SER A 326 29.32 -13.04 0.75
C SER A 326 29.55 -14.54 0.93
N ILE A 327 28.59 -15.24 1.54
CA ILE A 327 28.63 -16.72 1.69
C ILE A 327 27.88 -17.42 0.55
N PHE A 328 27.00 -16.71 -0.15
CA PHE A 328 26.29 -17.17 -1.34
C PHE A 328 26.13 -16.01 -2.33
N GLY A 329 26.27 -16.28 -3.63
CA GLY A 329 26.26 -15.29 -4.71
C GLY A 329 25.19 -15.53 -5.78
N GLY A 330 24.14 -16.33 -5.50
CA GLY A 330 23.00 -16.46 -6.39
C GLY A 330 23.17 -17.43 -7.55
N ALA A 331 24.23 -18.24 -7.54
CA ALA A 331 24.37 -19.41 -8.39
C ALA A 331 24.36 -20.65 -7.47
N PRO A 332 23.45 -21.64 -7.66
CA PRO A 332 23.71 -22.96 -7.11
C PRO A 332 25.09 -23.39 -7.64
N LYS A 333 25.94 -24.00 -6.81
CA LYS A 333 27.22 -24.55 -7.29
C LYS A 333 26.88 -25.45 -8.48
N LEU A 334 27.24 -25.01 -9.70
CA LEU A 334 27.03 -25.79 -10.90
C LEU A 334 27.88 -27.05 -10.73
N GLN A 335 27.24 -28.16 -10.35
CA GLN A 335 27.87 -29.45 -10.38
C GLN A 335 27.96 -29.80 -11.86
N LEU A 336 29.11 -29.52 -12.47
CA LEU A 336 29.44 -29.99 -13.81
C LEU A 336 29.15 -31.48 -13.83
N ALA A 337 28.21 -31.86 -14.67
CA ALA A 337 27.55 -33.15 -14.68
C ALA A 337 28.55 -34.27 -15.01
N GLU A 338 29.04 -34.94 -13.99
CA GLU A 338 29.38 -36.36 -14.02
C GLU A 338 29.07 -36.95 -12.65
N SER A 339 27.82 -37.35 -12.45
CA SER A 339 27.37 -38.47 -11.61
C SER A 339 25.97 -38.18 -11.08
N SER A 340 25.01 -38.92 -11.62
CA SER A 340 23.64 -39.03 -11.15
C SER A 340 23.60 -39.72 -9.77
N VAL A 341 23.75 -38.97 -8.67
CA VAL A 341 23.39 -39.45 -7.32
C VAL A 341 23.00 -38.25 -6.44
N ALA A 342 21.72 -38.22 -6.03
CA ALA A 342 21.10 -37.47 -4.93
C ALA A 342 21.31 -35.93 -4.86
N GLU A 343 20.19 -35.21 -4.66
CA GLU A 343 20.15 -33.80 -4.23
C GLU A 343 20.79 -33.64 -2.84
N ASP A 344 22.11 -33.74 -2.74
CA ASP A 344 22.83 -33.41 -1.52
C ASP A 344 22.97 -31.89 -1.47
N THR A 345 21.90 -31.23 -1.01
CA THR A 345 21.89 -29.79 -0.73
C THR A 345 22.94 -29.57 0.35
N GLN A 346 24.18 -29.24 -0.03
CA GLN A 346 25.26 -28.96 0.92
C GLN A 346 24.80 -27.86 1.89
N ILE A 347 24.39 -28.27 3.09
CA ILE A 347 23.93 -27.34 4.13
C ILE A 347 25.11 -26.47 4.52
N VAL A 348 24.96 -25.16 4.38
CA VAL A 348 26.02 -24.21 4.76
C VAL A 348 26.11 -24.17 6.28
N VAL A 349 27.24 -24.61 6.84
CA VAL A 349 27.50 -24.60 8.28
C VAL A 349 28.30 -23.36 8.66
N LEU A 350 27.77 -22.57 9.58
CA LEU A 350 28.33 -21.30 10.03
C LEU A 350 28.75 -21.39 11.51
N PRO A 351 29.91 -20.82 11.89
CA PRO A 351 30.27 -20.67 13.29
C PRO A 351 29.36 -19.65 13.99
N TYR A 352 29.19 -19.78 15.32
CA TYR A 352 28.34 -18.87 16.10
C TYR A 352 28.72 -17.38 15.97
N SER A 353 30.00 -17.06 15.71
CA SER A 353 30.44 -15.68 15.48
C SER A 353 29.85 -15.04 14.22
N ARG A 354 29.30 -15.85 13.30
CA ARG A 354 28.66 -15.43 12.05
C ARG A 354 27.15 -15.65 12.08
N ASN A 355 26.53 -15.38 13.22
CA ASN A 355 25.08 -15.57 13.44
C ASN A 355 24.20 -14.36 13.06
N ALA A 356 24.78 -13.36 12.42
CA ALA A 356 24.06 -12.27 11.79
C ALA A 356 24.11 -12.46 10.26
N LEU A 357 22.94 -12.61 9.65
CA LEU A 357 22.79 -12.93 8.23
C LEU A 357 21.86 -11.94 7.54
N ARG A 358 22.29 -11.48 6.37
CA ARG A 358 21.49 -10.65 5.46
C ARG A 358 21.27 -11.39 4.16
N PHE A 359 20.00 -11.51 3.80
CA PHE A 359 19.52 -12.13 2.57
C PHE A 359 19.10 -11.02 1.61
N GLU A 360 19.57 -11.08 0.38
CA GLU A 360 19.16 -10.19 -0.71
C GLU A 360 18.54 -11.05 -1.81
N TYR A 361 17.37 -10.64 -2.29
CA TYR A 361 16.53 -11.42 -3.19
C TYR A 361 15.89 -10.57 -4.27
N SER A 362 15.48 -11.20 -5.37
CA SER A 362 14.84 -10.57 -6.52
C SER A 362 13.72 -11.44 -7.07
N ALA A 363 12.92 -10.93 -8.00
CA ALA A 363 11.89 -11.69 -8.71
C ALA A 363 12.16 -11.68 -10.21
N THR A 364 11.87 -12.78 -10.92
CA THR A 364 11.98 -12.84 -12.39
C THR A 364 10.76 -12.25 -13.10
N SER A 365 10.09 -11.26 -12.49
CA SER A 365 8.98 -10.51 -13.05
C SER A 365 9.42 -9.08 -13.35
N PHE A 366 9.68 -8.81 -14.62
CA PHE A 366 10.24 -7.52 -15.08
C PHE A 366 9.18 -6.46 -15.40
N ALA A 367 7.91 -6.87 -15.54
CA ALA A 367 6.82 -5.92 -15.70
C ALA A 367 6.64 -5.12 -14.40
N MET A 368 6.87 -3.80 -14.47
CA MET A 368 6.80 -2.89 -13.32
C MET A 368 7.57 -3.43 -12.11
N GLU A 369 8.85 -3.76 -12.31
CA GLU A 369 9.70 -4.43 -11.29
C GLU A 369 9.66 -3.75 -9.91
N SER A 370 9.56 -2.42 -9.87
CA SER A 370 9.45 -1.62 -8.63
C SER A 370 8.15 -1.83 -7.84
N GLU A 371 7.15 -2.50 -8.43
CA GLU A 371 5.89 -2.86 -7.78
C GLU A 371 5.88 -4.29 -7.24
N ASN A 372 6.91 -5.10 -7.52
CA ASN A 372 7.04 -6.43 -6.94
C ASN A 372 7.11 -6.34 -5.41
N ARG A 373 6.35 -7.21 -4.74
CA ARG A 373 6.38 -7.34 -3.28
C ARG A 373 6.91 -8.71 -2.89
N PHE A 374 7.51 -8.81 -1.72
CA PHE A 374 8.14 -10.02 -1.20
C PHE A 374 7.57 -10.36 0.17
N GLN A 375 7.49 -11.67 0.44
CA GLN A 375 7.32 -12.22 1.77
C GLN A 375 8.50 -13.12 2.07
N THR A 376 8.93 -13.05 3.33
CA THR A 376 10.04 -13.87 3.84
C THR A 376 9.60 -14.62 5.07
N PHE A 377 10.19 -15.78 5.27
CA PHE A 377 9.95 -16.62 6.44
C PHE A 377 11.23 -17.39 6.78
N LEU A 378 11.68 -17.30 8.04
CA LEU A 378 12.81 -18.09 8.53
C LEU A 378 12.32 -19.20 9.46
N ALA A 379 12.20 -20.42 8.92
CA ALA A 379 11.82 -21.58 9.71
C ALA A 379 12.86 -21.83 10.82
N GLY A 380 12.39 -21.97 12.06
CA GLY A 380 13.23 -22.07 13.27
C GLY A 380 13.44 -20.74 14.00
N TYR A 381 12.93 -19.62 13.48
CA TYR A 381 12.96 -18.31 14.14
C TYR A 381 11.62 -17.57 14.06
N ASP A 382 11.01 -17.49 12.88
CA ASP A 382 9.72 -16.85 12.66
C ASP A 382 8.55 -17.84 12.88
N GLU A 383 7.37 -17.32 13.27
CA GLU A 383 6.14 -18.12 13.41
C GLU A 383 5.40 -18.34 12.07
N GLY A 384 5.65 -17.48 11.07
CA GLY A 384 5.02 -17.55 9.76
C GLY A 384 5.57 -16.52 8.77
N TRP A 385 4.91 -16.39 7.62
CA TRP A 385 5.28 -15.41 6.59
C TRP A 385 5.13 -13.97 7.09
N SER A 386 6.09 -13.11 6.73
CA SER A 386 5.98 -11.66 6.94
C SER A 386 4.84 -11.03 6.11
N ASP A 387 4.52 -9.78 6.36
CA ASP A 387 3.69 -8.99 5.45
C ASP A 387 4.38 -8.76 4.09
N TRP A 388 3.56 -8.47 3.06
CA TRP A 388 4.05 -8.14 1.72
C TRP A 388 4.73 -6.77 1.69
N THR A 389 6.03 -6.75 1.44
CA THR A 389 6.84 -5.52 1.39
C THR A 389 7.58 -5.35 0.06
N LYS A 390 7.90 -4.12 -0.33
CA LYS A 390 8.77 -3.84 -1.51
C LYS A 390 10.26 -4.01 -1.20
N VAL A 391 10.62 -4.24 0.06
CA VAL A 391 12.01 -4.38 0.48
C VAL A 391 12.58 -5.69 -0.09
N THR A 392 13.72 -5.60 -0.77
CA THR A 392 14.42 -6.71 -1.46
C THR A 392 15.48 -7.41 -0.60
N GLN A 393 15.39 -7.20 0.72
CA GLN A 393 16.36 -7.73 1.67
C GLN A 393 15.75 -7.97 3.04
N LYS A 394 16.29 -8.97 3.75
CA LYS A 394 15.91 -9.28 5.12
C LYS A 394 17.16 -9.59 5.94
N GLU A 395 17.21 -9.05 7.15
CA GLU A 395 18.32 -9.25 8.07
C GLU A 395 17.83 -9.93 9.34
N TYR A 396 18.58 -10.91 9.81
CA TYR A 396 18.42 -11.58 11.09
C TYR A 396 19.72 -11.44 11.87
N THR A 397 19.61 -11.05 13.14
CA THR A 397 20.74 -10.85 14.04
C THR A 397 20.63 -11.79 15.22
N ASN A 398 21.78 -12.14 15.82
CA ASN A 398 21.84 -12.95 17.03
C ASN A 398 21.13 -14.30 16.94
N LEU A 399 21.18 -14.95 15.78
CA LEU A 399 20.59 -16.28 15.62
C LEU A 399 21.28 -17.27 16.56
N PHE A 400 20.47 -18.12 17.20
CA PHE A 400 20.96 -19.17 18.10
C PHE A 400 21.52 -20.35 17.31
N GLU A 401 22.12 -21.30 18.01
CA GLU A 401 22.52 -22.57 17.43
C GLU A 401 21.30 -23.38 16.95
N GLY A 402 21.35 -23.88 15.72
CA GLY A 402 20.20 -24.54 15.11
C GLY A 402 20.31 -24.67 13.59
N GLU A 403 19.37 -25.40 13.01
CA GLU A 403 19.15 -25.46 11.56
C GLU A 403 18.03 -24.49 11.18
N TYR A 404 18.25 -23.75 10.10
CA TYR A 404 17.34 -22.72 9.62
C TYR A 404 17.10 -22.87 8.12
N ARG A 405 15.89 -22.52 7.70
CA ARG A 405 15.50 -22.46 6.29
C ARG A 405 14.90 -21.11 6.01
N PHE A 406 15.59 -20.32 5.19
CA PHE A 406 15.10 -19.02 4.76
C PHE A 406 14.29 -19.19 3.48
N HIS A 407 13.00 -18.90 3.56
CA HIS A 407 12.05 -18.97 2.47
C HIS A 407 11.76 -17.55 1.95
N VAL A 408 11.73 -17.39 0.63
CA VAL A 408 11.29 -16.15 0.00
C VAL A 408 10.34 -16.44 -1.16
N ARG A 409 9.26 -15.67 -1.23
CA ARG A 409 8.36 -15.64 -2.38
C ARG A 409 8.04 -14.21 -2.76
N ALA A 410 7.75 -14.00 -4.03
CA ALA A 410 7.42 -12.69 -4.58
C ALA A 410 5.97 -12.69 -5.07
N ARG A 411 5.35 -11.50 -5.10
CA ARG A 411 4.07 -11.23 -5.73
C ARG A 411 4.26 -10.10 -6.73
N ASN A 412 3.93 -10.35 -7.98
CA ASN A 412 4.09 -9.36 -9.04
C ASN A 412 2.94 -8.35 -9.08
N THR A 413 3.02 -7.39 -10.00
CA THR A 413 1.98 -6.38 -10.22
C THR A 413 0.61 -7.00 -10.56
N TYR A 414 0.60 -8.19 -11.16
CA TYR A 414 -0.61 -8.93 -11.52
C TYR A 414 -1.17 -9.80 -10.36
N GLN A 415 -0.69 -9.62 -9.13
CA GLN A 415 -1.10 -10.37 -7.93
C GLN A 415 -0.77 -11.88 -7.96
N HIS A 416 -0.01 -12.35 -8.95
CA HIS A 416 0.47 -13.73 -8.99
C HIS A 416 1.63 -13.93 -8.02
N VAL A 417 1.58 -15.02 -7.26
CA VAL A 417 2.65 -15.41 -6.33
C VAL A 417 3.65 -16.30 -7.07
N SER A 418 4.93 -16.01 -6.86
CA SER A 418 6.05 -16.72 -7.50
C SER A 418 6.22 -18.12 -6.93
N ARG A 419 6.97 -18.95 -7.65
CA ARG A 419 7.66 -20.07 -7.02
C ARG A 419 8.61 -19.54 -5.95
N GLU A 420 8.61 -20.22 -4.81
CA GLU A 420 9.46 -19.94 -3.67
C GLU A 420 10.92 -20.34 -3.94
N ASP A 421 11.87 -19.65 -3.31
CA ASP A 421 13.26 -20.06 -3.21
C ASP A 421 13.66 -20.24 -1.74
N VAL A 422 14.51 -21.23 -1.47
CA VAL A 422 14.84 -21.69 -0.12
C VAL A 422 16.35 -21.81 0.07
N TYR A 423 16.86 -21.17 1.12
CA TYR A 423 18.26 -21.29 1.51
C TYR A 423 18.39 -21.95 2.89
N VAL A 424 19.08 -23.09 2.93
CA VAL A 424 19.25 -23.92 4.14
C VAL A 424 20.64 -23.72 4.74
N PHE A 425 20.71 -23.43 6.04
CA PHE A 425 21.97 -23.25 6.76
C PHE A 425 21.86 -23.71 8.21
N ARG A 426 23.02 -23.91 8.85
CA ARG A 426 23.11 -24.32 10.26
C ARG A 426 24.11 -23.45 11.01
N ILE A 427 23.75 -23.01 12.20
CA ILE A 427 24.63 -22.28 13.12
C ILE A 427 25.12 -23.23 14.21
N LEU A 428 26.44 -23.30 14.37
CA LEU A 428 27.08 -24.10 15.41
C LEU A 428 26.97 -23.44 16.79
N PRO A 429 26.90 -24.20 17.89
CA PRO A 429 26.97 -23.65 19.24
C PRO A 429 28.31 -22.97 19.50
N PRO A 430 28.34 -21.92 20.34
CA PRO A 430 29.59 -21.33 20.77
C PRO A 430 30.35 -22.32 21.67
N TRP A 431 31.68 -22.26 21.65
CA TRP A 431 32.54 -23.23 22.33
C TRP A 431 32.24 -23.37 23.84
N TYR A 432 31.83 -22.28 24.51
CA TYR A 432 31.48 -22.25 25.94
C TYR A 432 30.09 -22.83 26.28
N ARG A 433 29.27 -23.16 25.27
CA ARG A 433 27.98 -23.87 25.43
C ARG A 433 28.03 -25.31 24.91
N THR A 434 29.24 -25.84 24.73
CA THR A 434 29.43 -27.25 24.40
C THR A 434 29.34 -28.10 25.65
N TRP A 435 29.01 -29.39 25.50
CA TRP A 435 28.89 -30.30 26.63
C TRP A 435 30.21 -30.48 27.40
N TRP A 436 31.36 -30.41 26.72
CA TRP A 436 32.68 -30.39 27.36
C TRP A 436 32.91 -29.12 28.18
N ALA A 437 32.38 -27.96 27.75
CA ALA A 437 32.42 -26.74 28.54
C ALA A 437 31.62 -26.91 29.85
N TYR A 438 30.40 -27.46 29.77
CA TYR A 438 29.61 -27.80 30.97
C TYR A 438 30.32 -28.80 31.88
N ALA A 439 30.98 -29.82 31.32
CA ALA A 439 31.81 -30.75 32.10
C ALA A 439 32.95 -30.01 32.82
N SER A 440 33.64 -29.08 32.15
CA SER A 440 34.72 -28.31 32.76
C SER A 440 34.21 -27.35 33.85
N TYR A 441 33.04 -26.73 33.68
CA TYR A 441 32.38 -25.94 34.71
C TYR A 441 32.02 -26.79 35.93
N GLY A 442 31.52 -28.02 35.71
CA GLY A 442 31.27 -28.98 36.78
C GLY A 442 32.53 -29.33 37.57
N VAL A 443 33.65 -29.58 36.87
CA VAL A 443 34.95 -29.88 37.50
C VAL A 443 35.48 -28.68 38.29
N LEU A 444 35.42 -27.47 37.72
CA LEU A 444 35.86 -26.24 38.39
C LEU A 444 35.01 -25.96 39.64
N LEU A 445 33.70 -26.18 39.57
CA LEU A 445 32.78 -26.02 40.69
C LEU A 445 33.08 -27.04 41.80
N ALA A 446 33.32 -28.31 41.44
CA ALA A 446 33.73 -29.35 42.40
C ALA A 446 35.09 -29.03 43.04
N ALA A 447 36.08 -28.60 42.25
CA ALA A 447 37.39 -28.19 42.75
C ALA A 447 37.27 -26.99 43.70
N GLY A 448 36.43 -26.00 43.35
CA GLY A 448 36.10 -24.86 44.21
C GLY A 448 35.47 -25.29 45.54
N ALA A 449 34.46 -26.17 45.49
CA ALA A 449 33.81 -26.70 46.68
C ALA A 449 34.78 -27.48 47.59
N LEU A 450 35.62 -28.34 46.99
CA LEU A 450 36.69 -29.05 47.72
C LEU A 450 37.74 -28.10 48.28
N GLY A 451 38.06 -27.01 47.56
CA GLY A 451 38.95 -25.95 48.05
C GLY A 451 38.38 -25.25 49.28
N VAL A 452 37.10 -24.87 49.23
CA VAL A 452 36.37 -24.27 50.35
C VAL A 452 36.31 -25.24 51.54
N ASP A 453 35.94 -26.50 51.32
CA ASP A 453 35.93 -27.54 52.36
C ASP A 453 37.31 -27.69 53.01
N ARG A 454 38.39 -27.76 52.22
CA ARG A 454 39.77 -27.85 52.77
C ARG A 454 40.15 -26.62 53.60
N VAL A 455 39.76 -25.42 53.17
CA VAL A 455 40.03 -24.19 53.94
C VAL A 455 39.21 -24.16 55.23
N GLN A 456 37.93 -24.54 55.19
CA GLN A 456 37.08 -24.63 56.37
C GLN A 456 37.60 -25.66 57.37
N ARG A 457 37.96 -26.87 56.91
CA ARG A 457 38.60 -27.90 57.76
C ARG A 457 39.88 -27.38 58.39
N LYS A 458 40.78 -26.73 57.63
CA LYS A 458 41.99 -26.11 58.19
C LYS A 458 41.66 -25.03 59.22
N ARG A 459 40.63 -24.21 59.01
CA ARG A 459 40.18 -23.20 59.99
C ARG A 459 39.64 -23.86 61.27
N VAL A 460 38.85 -24.92 61.16
CA VAL A 460 38.34 -25.68 62.31
C VAL A 460 39.47 -26.33 63.09
N LEU A 461 40.37 -27.06 62.42
CA LEU A 461 41.56 -27.68 63.04
C LEU A 461 42.48 -26.65 63.72
N ARG A 462 42.63 -25.44 63.16
CA ARG A 462 43.38 -24.36 63.82
C ARG A 462 42.69 -23.90 65.12
N LYS A 463 41.36 -23.79 65.14
CA LYS A 463 40.59 -23.48 66.35
C LYS A 463 40.71 -24.60 67.41
N GLU A 464 40.66 -25.86 67.00
CA GLU A 464 40.82 -27.00 67.91
C GLU A 464 42.23 -27.07 68.50
N ARG A 465 43.27 -26.87 67.70
CA ARG A 465 44.66 -26.80 68.18
C ARG A 465 44.89 -25.63 69.13
N ALA A 466 44.27 -24.48 68.88
CA ALA A 466 44.32 -23.35 69.81
C ALA A 466 43.65 -23.69 71.15
N ARG A 467 42.48 -24.35 71.14
CA ARG A 467 41.81 -24.84 72.36
C ARG A 467 42.64 -25.90 73.10
N ALA A 468 43.27 -26.83 72.39
CA ALA A 468 44.13 -27.84 72.99
C ALA A 468 45.36 -27.22 73.68
N ARG A 469 46.01 -26.24 73.03
CA ARG A 469 47.13 -25.48 73.63
C ARG A 469 46.71 -24.70 74.87
N MET A 470 45.50 -24.11 74.87
CA MET A 470 44.96 -23.44 76.06
C MET A 470 44.76 -24.41 77.23
N ARG A 471 44.19 -25.60 76.97
CA ARG A 471 44.04 -26.64 78.01
C ARG A 471 45.38 -27.13 78.53
N GLU A 472 46.36 -27.33 77.66
CA GLU A 472 47.70 -27.76 78.07
C GLU A 472 48.41 -26.69 78.90
N ALA A 473 48.26 -25.40 78.54
CA ALA A 473 48.76 -24.29 79.34
C ALA A 473 48.07 -24.20 80.72
N GLU A 474 46.76 -24.43 80.77
CA GLU A 474 45.98 -24.47 82.01
C GLU A 474 46.41 -25.62 82.92
N LEU A 475 46.56 -26.83 82.37
CA LEU A 475 47.11 -27.99 83.08
C LEU A 475 48.53 -27.72 83.59
N ARG A 476 49.40 -27.11 82.78
CA ARG A 476 50.76 -26.73 83.22
C ARG A 476 50.74 -25.72 84.36
N ALA A 477 49.87 -24.71 84.29
CA ALA A 477 49.68 -23.75 85.38
C ALA A 477 49.23 -24.45 86.67
N GLN A 478 48.23 -25.34 86.60
CA GLN A 478 47.78 -26.12 87.75
C GLN A 478 48.87 -27.03 88.32
N THR A 479 49.67 -27.68 87.47
CA THR A 479 50.80 -28.51 87.93
C THR A 479 51.92 -27.68 88.56
N ALA A 480 52.20 -26.48 88.03
CA ALA A 480 53.19 -25.57 88.59
C ALA A 480 52.73 -25.01 89.94
N GLU A 481 51.44 -24.69 90.09
CA GLU A 481 50.84 -24.33 91.38
C GLU A 481 50.95 -25.49 92.38
N ALA A 482 50.60 -26.72 91.99
CA ALA A 482 50.72 -27.89 92.85
C ALA A 482 52.18 -28.17 93.28
N GLN A 483 53.14 -28.02 92.36
CA GLN A 483 54.57 -28.15 92.68
C GLN A 483 55.06 -27.04 93.61
N ALA A 484 54.63 -25.79 93.41
CA ALA A 484 54.96 -24.69 94.31
C ALA A 484 54.37 -24.91 95.72
N HIS A 485 53.16 -25.48 95.81
CA HIS A 485 52.55 -25.89 97.08
C HIS A 485 53.34 -27.02 97.76
N ALA A 486 53.78 -28.04 97.01
CA ALA A 486 54.59 -29.14 97.54
C ALA A 486 55.97 -28.66 98.03
N LEU A 487 56.64 -27.79 97.27
CA LEU A 487 57.94 -27.24 97.64
C LEU A 487 57.87 -26.40 98.92
N ARG A 488 56.81 -25.59 99.09
CA ARG A 488 56.56 -24.85 100.35
C ARG A 488 56.37 -25.78 101.54
N ALA A 489 55.73 -26.93 101.34
CA ALA A 489 55.56 -27.93 102.39
C ALA A 489 56.89 -28.64 102.72
N GLU A 490 57.74 -28.87 101.73
CA GLU A 490 59.07 -29.48 101.91
C GLU A 490 60.05 -28.54 102.61
N THR A 491 60.08 -27.25 102.26
CA THR A 491 60.87 -26.24 102.97
C THR A 491 60.41 -26.11 104.43
N ALA A 492 59.10 -26.14 104.68
CA ALA A 492 58.58 -26.14 106.05
C ALA A 492 59.01 -27.39 106.84
N ARG A 493 59.10 -28.57 106.19
CA ARG A 493 59.62 -29.79 106.83
C ARG A 493 61.12 -29.70 107.13
N GLN A 494 61.92 -29.15 106.21
CA GLN A 494 63.36 -28.97 106.43
C GLN A 494 63.64 -27.97 107.55
N GLU A 495 62.85 -26.89 107.67
CA GLU A 495 62.96 -25.97 108.80
C GLU A 495 62.64 -26.65 110.14
N VAL A 496 61.62 -27.51 110.19
CA VAL A 496 61.30 -28.31 111.38
C VAL A 496 62.39 -29.33 111.70
N GLU A 497 63.01 -29.97 110.71
CA GLU A 497 64.14 -30.88 110.93
C GLU A 497 65.42 -30.16 111.38
N LEU A 498 65.70 -28.97 110.84
CA LEU A 498 66.82 -28.14 111.28
C LEU A 498 66.62 -27.64 112.72
N GLN A 499 65.39 -27.31 113.12
CA GLN A 499 65.07 -27.02 114.53
C GLN A 499 65.32 -28.24 115.42
N LYS A 500 64.88 -29.44 115.01
CA LYS A 500 65.14 -30.68 115.77
C LYS A 500 66.62 -31.05 115.82
N ALA A 501 67.38 -30.82 114.76
CA ALA A 501 68.82 -31.05 114.73
C ALA A 501 69.59 -30.03 115.60
N ALA A 502 69.10 -28.79 115.71
CA ALA A 502 69.65 -27.79 116.62
C ALA A 502 69.38 -28.13 118.09
N GLU A 503 68.21 -28.70 118.43
CA GLU A 503 67.90 -29.21 119.78
C GLU A 503 68.74 -30.44 120.17
N ILE A 504 69.07 -31.32 119.23
CA ILE A 504 69.93 -32.49 119.50
C ILE A 504 71.40 -32.08 119.70
N LYS A 505 71.85 -30.99 119.06
CA LYS A 505 73.22 -30.48 119.21
C LYS A 505 73.43 -29.68 120.50
N SER A 506 72.38 -29.13 121.12
CA SER A 506 72.46 -28.47 122.43
C SER A 506 72.43 -29.44 123.62
N ALA A 507 72.10 -30.72 123.40
CA ALA A 507 72.05 -31.76 124.44
C ALA A 507 73.37 -32.54 124.64
N TYR A 508 74.40 -32.31 123.82
CA TYR A 508 75.69 -33.04 123.90
C TYR A 508 76.87 -32.22 124.45
N HIS A 509 76.64 -30.97 124.89
CA HIS A 509 77.65 -30.08 125.48
C HIS A 509 77.27 -29.54 126.88
N ALA A 510 76.51 -30.32 127.67
CA ALA A 510 76.27 -30.06 129.09
C ALA A 510 77.10 -31.01 129.97
#